data_AF-A0A7C4KG93-F1
#
_entry.id   AF-A0A7C4KG93-F1
#
_cell.length_a   1.000
_cell.length_b   1.000
_cell.length_c   1.000
_cell.angle_alpha   90.00
_cell.angle_beta   90.00
_cell.angle_gamma   90.00
#
_symmetry.space_group_name_H-M   'P 1'
#
loop_
_entity.id
_entity.type
_entity.pdbx_description
1 polymer ?
#
loop_
_entity_poly.entity_id
_entity_poly.type
_entity_poly.pdbx_seq_one_letter_code
_entity_poly.pdbx_strand_id
1 'polypeptide(L)'
;MTLSYVAYPLEKGFIHNWLVAGPQSLSPGRPLAALAEEEKRQIVASFADERSGITRQPVECGPLQEGKFKIGAYEGEWTYYRCLEDHWIDHSRAVAEGAYLRSWVYTQLVSSQSRQATFTLVTAGVADVWVNDERVLQWAPLSDAPVETSFTVDLREGVNDVLIRFGWIAAPDGLLV
;
A
#
# COMPACT_ATOMS: atom_id res chain seq x y z
N MET A 1 -6.52 23.43 -15.49
CA MET A 1 -7.11 23.11 -14.18
C MET A 1 -6.05 23.32 -13.13
N THR A 2 -6.38 23.97 -12.02
CA THR A 2 -5.44 24.21 -10.91
C THR A 2 -5.53 23.03 -9.95
N LEU A 3 -4.44 22.27 -9.77
CA LEU A 3 -4.41 21.24 -8.73
C LEU A 3 -4.52 21.91 -7.36
N SER A 4 -5.44 21.42 -6.54
CA SER A 4 -5.59 21.84 -5.14
C SER A 4 -5.18 20.68 -4.24
N TYR A 5 -4.38 20.97 -3.23
CA TYR A 5 -3.92 19.98 -2.25
C TYR A 5 -4.62 20.24 -0.92
N VAL A 6 -5.03 19.17 -0.27
CA VAL A 6 -5.46 19.24 1.13
C VAL A 6 -4.27 18.87 2.01
N ALA A 7 -3.90 19.78 2.92
CA ALA A 7 -2.76 19.61 3.81
C ALA A 7 -3.25 19.22 5.20
N TYR A 8 -2.67 18.15 5.74
CA TYR A 8 -2.95 17.66 7.08
C TYR A 8 -1.64 17.54 7.87
N PRO A 9 -1.61 17.96 9.15
CA PRO A 9 -0.45 17.68 10.01
C PRO A 9 -0.36 16.18 10.32
N LEU A 10 0.83 15.73 10.73
CA LEU A 10 0.97 14.42 11.35
C LEU A 10 0.20 14.36 12.66
N GLU A 11 -0.41 13.22 12.94
CA GLU A 11 -1.15 12.99 14.18
C GLU A 11 -0.33 12.08 15.09
N LYS A 12 0.21 12.65 16.19
CA LYS A 12 1.12 11.94 17.12
C LYS A 12 2.32 11.27 16.41
N GLY A 13 2.75 11.82 15.27
CA GLY A 13 3.84 11.27 14.45
C GLY A 13 3.39 10.32 13.34
N PHE A 14 2.11 9.95 13.29
CA PHE A 14 1.54 9.09 12.26
C PHE A 14 1.00 9.89 11.07
N ILE A 15 1.07 9.27 9.89
CA ILE A 15 0.32 9.70 8.72
C ILE A 15 -1.11 9.15 8.89
N HIS A 16 -2.08 10.06 8.96
CA HIS A 16 -3.47 9.72 9.30
C HIS A 16 -4.42 9.85 8.10
N ASN A 17 -3.94 10.40 6.99
CA ASN A 17 -4.74 10.71 5.80
C ASN A 17 -4.05 10.12 4.57
N TRP A 18 -4.76 9.24 3.87
CA TRP A 18 -4.23 8.46 2.76
C TRP A 18 -5.19 8.49 1.57
N LEU A 19 -4.64 8.34 0.37
CA LEU A 19 -5.39 7.79 -0.75
C LEU A 19 -5.18 6.29 -0.75
N VAL A 20 -6.26 5.52 -0.88
CA VAL A 20 -6.24 4.06 -0.86
C VAL A 20 -6.87 3.52 -2.13
N ALA A 21 -6.30 2.44 -2.64
CA ALA A 21 -6.86 1.70 -3.76
C ALA A 21 -6.67 0.20 -3.61
N GLY A 22 -7.53 -0.58 -4.27
CA GLY A 22 -7.59 -2.04 -4.13
C GLY A 22 -8.87 -2.51 -3.43
N PRO A 23 -8.85 -3.69 -2.80
CA PRO A 23 -7.86 -4.73 -3.04
C PRO A 23 -8.03 -5.29 -4.46
N GLN A 24 -6.91 -5.45 -5.18
CA GLN A 24 -6.84 -6.32 -6.34
C GLN A 24 -6.76 -7.77 -5.86
N SER A 25 -7.61 -8.63 -6.41
CA SER A 25 -7.57 -10.07 -6.16
C SER A 25 -6.78 -10.80 -7.25
N LEU A 26 -5.76 -11.54 -6.86
CA LEU A 26 -4.90 -12.34 -7.74
C LEU A 26 -5.05 -13.82 -7.33
N SER A 27 -5.63 -14.62 -8.22
CA SER A 27 -5.78 -16.06 -7.99
C SER A 27 -4.81 -16.85 -8.86
N PRO A 28 -4.03 -17.79 -8.29
CA PRO A 28 -3.20 -18.71 -9.08
C PRO A 28 -4.01 -19.89 -9.63
N GLY A 29 -5.35 -19.85 -9.59
CA GLY A 29 -6.23 -20.92 -10.06
C GLY A 29 -6.49 -22.04 -9.04
N ARG A 30 -5.90 -21.97 -7.84
CA ARG A 30 -6.17 -22.84 -6.68
C ARG A 30 -6.02 -22.06 -5.36
N PRO A 31 -6.62 -22.51 -4.25
CA PRO A 31 -6.55 -21.77 -2.99
C PRO A 31 -5.12 -21.73 -2.42
N LEU A 32 -4.54 -20.54 -2.32
CA LEU A 32 -3.20 -20.33 -1.72
C LEU A 32 -3.13 -20.76 -0.25
N ALA A 33 -4.22 -20.60 0.50
CA ALA A 33 -4.27 -20.94 1.92
C ALA A 33 -3.94 -22.41 2.20
N ALA A 34 -4.24 -23.31 1.25
CA ALA A 34 -4.02 -24.75 1.38
C ALA A 34 -2.62 -25.23 0.95
N LEU A 35 -1.77 -24.33 0.44
CA LEU A 35 -0.45 -24.68 -0.07
C LEU A 35 0.61 -24.72 1.04
N ALA A 36 1.73 -25.39 0.78
CA ALA A 36 2.88 -25.33 1.68
C ALA A 36 3.48 -23.91 1.69
N GLU A 37 4.05 -23.49 2.81
CA GLU A 37 4.64 -22.14 2.97
C GLU A 37 5.64 -21.75 1.89
N GLU A 38 6.46 -22.71 1.43
CA GLU A 38 7.43 -22.46 0.37
C GLU A 38 6.76 -22.20 -0.99
N GLU A 39 5.69 -22.94 -1.28
CA GLU A 39 4.92 -22.78 -2.51
C GLU A 39 4.12 -21.46 -2.49
N LYS A 40 3.59 -21.08 -1.32
CA LYS A 40 2.98 -19.75 -1.12
C LYS A 40 4.00 -18.65 -1.39
N ARG A 41 5.21 -18.74 -0.83
CA ARG A 41 6.29 -17.76 -1.06
C ARG A 41 6.64 -17.62 -2.53
N GLN A 42 6.77 -18.72 -3.25
CA GLN A 42 7.07 -18.72 -4.69
C GLN A 42 5.96 -18.03 -5.50
N ILE A 43 4.69 -18.33 -5.21
CA ILE A 43 3.57 -17.72 -5.91
C ILE A 43 3.45 -16.23 -5.58
N VAL A 44 3.55 -15.85 -4.29
CA VAL A 44 3.52 -14.42 -3.89
C VAL A 44 4.67 -13.65 -4.53
N ALA A 45 5.88 -14.23 -4.55
CA ALA A 45 7.03 -13.63 -5.23
C ALA A 45 6.79 -13.47 -6.74
N SER A 46 6.03 -14.37 -7.38
CA SER A 46 5.66 -14.22 -8.79
C SER A 46 4.70 -13.05 -9.07
N PHE A 47 3.99 -12.56 -8.04
CA PHE A 47 3.14 -11.37 -8.12
C PHE A 47 3.89 -10.07 -7.76
N ALA A 48 5.12 -10.18 -7.27
CA ALA A 48 5.95 -9.01 -7.00
C ALA A 48 6.34 -8.34 -8.33
N ASP A 49 6.14 -7.03 -8.40
CA ASP A 49 6.64 -6.20 -9.49
C ASP A 49 7.72 -5.27 -8.92
N GLU A 50 8.82 -5.11 -9.64
CA GLU A 50 9.91 -4.17 -9.30
C GLU A 50 9.39 -2.72 -9.26
N ARG A 51 8.41 -2.42 -10.11
CA ARG A 51 7.72 -1.13 -10.14
C ARG A 51 6.46 -1.18 -9.29
N SER A 52 5.99 -0.02 -8.88
CA SER A 52 4.76 0.10 -8.09
C SER A 52 3.50 -0.30 -8.86
N GLY A 53 3.54 -0.23 -10.20
CA GLY A 53 2.42 -0.47 -11.10
C GLY A 53 1.49 0.74 -11.30
N ILE A 54 1.67 1.81 -10.52
CA ILE A 54 0.89 3.03 -10.64
C ILE A 54 1.46 3.88 -11.79
N THR A 55 0.67 4.06 -12.85
CA THR A 55 1.10 4.73 -14.09
C THR A 55 0.54 6.15 -14.25
N ARG A 56 -0.30 6.60 -13.31
CA ARG A 56 -0.93 7.92 -13.29
C ARG A 56 -0.84 8.50 -11.89
N GLN A 57 -0.89 9.83 -11.79
CA GLN A 57 -0.86 10.53 -10.51
C GLN A 57 -2.03 10.06 -9.61
N PRO A 58 -1.77 9.61 -8.37
CA PRO A 58 -2.84 9.31 -7.42
C PRO A 58 -3.59 10.58 -7.05
N VAL A 59 -4.90 10.59 -7.31
CA VAL A 59 -5.82 11.68 -6.97
C VAL A 59 -7.15 11.07 -6.58
N GLU A 60 -7.83 11.62 -5.57
CA GLU A 60 -9.20 11.19 -5.25
C GLU A 60 -10.12 11.50 -6.44
N CYS A 61 -10.96 10.54 -6.80
CA CYS A 61 -11.98 10.77 -7.82
C CYS A 61 -13.03 11.76 -7.32
N GLY A 62 -13.00 12.98 -7.86
CA GLY A 62 -14.21 13.76 -8.07
C GLY A 62 -15.07 13.17 -9.21
N PRO A 63 -15.88 13.95 -9.94
CA PRO A 63 -16.62 13.45 -11.12
C PRO A 63 -15.73 13.05 -12.33
N LEU A 64 -14.41 12.95 -12.15
CA LEU A 64 -13.41 12.78 -13.21
C LEU A 64 -12.79 11.38 -13.17
N GLN A 65 -12.45 10.84 -14.35
CA GLN A 65 -11.84 9.50 -14.51
C GLN A 65 -10.34 9.47 -14.15
N GLU A 66 -9.82 10.50 -13.49
CA GLU A 66 -8.38 10.72 -13.24
C GLU A 66 -7.86 9.92 -12.04
N GLY A 67 -8.70 9.67 -11.04
CA GLY A 67 -8.36 8.79 -9.91
C GLY A 67 -8.47 7.30 -10.24
N LYS A 68 -8.80 6.93 -11.49
CA LYS A 68 -8.76 5.54 -11.96
C LYS A 68 -7.40 5.19 -12.55
N PHE A 69 -6.90 4.01 -12.19
CA PHE A 69 -5.65 3.46 -12.71
C PHE A 69 -5.81 2.00 -13.12
N LYS A 70 -4.85 1.50 -13.91
CA LYS A 70 -4.83 0.11 -14.37
C LYS A 70 -3.51 -0.58 -14.07
N ILE A 71 -3.60 -1.82 -13.60
CA ILE A 71 -2.47 -2.73 -13.39
C ILE A 71 -2.80 -4.06 -14.07
N GLY A 72 -2.20 -4.29 -15.25
CA GLY A 72 -2.61 -5.40 -16.12
C GLY A 72 -4.10 -5.28 -16.50
N ALA A 73 -4.89 -6.30 -16.18
CA ALA A 73 -6.34 -6.32 -16.43
C ALA A 73 -7.19 -5.68 -15.32
N TYR A 74 -6.60 -5.33 -14.17
CA TYR A 74 -7.32 -4.71 -13.06
C TYR A 74 -7.47 -3.21 -13.28
N GLU A 75 -8.68 -2.69 -13.03
CA GLU A 75 -9.00 -1.27 -12.93
C GLU A 75 -9.34 -0.95 -11.48
N GLY A 76 -8.58 -0.03 -10.89
CA GLY A 76 -8.74 0.44 -9.51
C GLY A 76 -9.04 1.92 -9.45
N GLU A 77 -9.52 2.36 -8.30
CA GLU A 77 -9.88 3.76 -8.02
C GLU A 77 -9.29 4.19 -6.68
N TRP A 78 -8.71 5.39 -6.65
CA TRP A 78 -8.21 6.01 -5.43
C TRP A 78 -9.35 6.66 -4.65
N THR A 79 -9.48 6.30 -3.38
CA THR A 79 -10.45 6.86 -2.44
C THR A 79 -9.72 7.46 -1.25
N TYR A 80 -10.19 8.61 -0.75
CA TYR A 80 -9.68 9.15 0.50
C TYR A 80 -10.02 8.23 1.68
N TYR A 81 -9.02 7.92 2.49
CA TYR A 81 -9.14 7.16 3.72
C TYR A 81 -8.49 7.93 4.87
N ARG A 82 -9.29 8.22 5.89
CA ARG A 82 -8.82 8.76 7.16
C ARG A 82 -8.77 7.63 8.17
N CYS A 83 -7.62 7.40 8.78
CA CYS A 83 -7.49 6.38 9.81
C CYS A 83 -8.36 6.71 11.03
N LEU A 84 -8.59 5.71 11.88
CA LEU A 84 -9.15 5.93 13.22
C LEU A 84 -8.03 6.24 14.22
N GLU A 85 -8.35 6.29 15.52
CA GLU A 85 -7.39 6.62 16.59
C GLU A 85 -6.19 5.66 16.67
N ASP A 86 -6.33 4.48 16.08
CA ASP A 86 -5.33 3.42 16.03
C ASP A 86 -4.35 3.56 14.85
N HIS A 87 -4.60 4.53 13.96
CA HIS A 87 -3.82 4.84 12.76
C HIS A 87 -3.74 3.72 11.71
N TRP A 88 -4.58 2.68 11.82
CA TRP A 88 -4.60 1.57 10.87
C TRP A 88 -5.36 1.91 9.60
N ILE A 89 -4.91 1.30 8.50
CA ILE A 89 -5.63 1.28 7.25
C ILE A 89 -6.23 -0.11 7.11
N ASP A 90 -7.49 -0.27 7.51
CA ASP A 90 -8.22 -1.51 7.30
C ASP A 90 -8.82 -1.50 5.89
N HIS A 91 -8.27 -2.34 5.03
CA HIS A 91 -8.78 -2.55 3.67
C HIS A 91 -9.22 -4.00 3.45
N SER A 92 -9.71 -4.64 4.53
CA SER A 92 -10.22 -5.99 4.53
C SER A 92 -11.45 -6.12 3.63
N ARG A 93 -11.52 -7.22 2.88
CA ARG A 93 -12.68 -7.55 2.06
C ARG A 93 -12.93 -9.05 2.09
N ALA A 94 -14.20 -9.43 2.23
CA ALA A 94 -14.61 -10.81 2.03
C ALA A 94 -14.33 -11.22 0.57
N VAL A 95 -13.47 -12.21 0.39
CA VAL A 95 -13.10 -12.75 -0.91
C VAL A 95 -13.20 -14.26 -0.92
N ALA A 96 -13.39 -14.86 -2.10
CA ALA A 96 -13.31 -16.30 -2.26
C ALA A 96 -11.92 -16.79 -1.81
N GLU A 97 -11.92 -17.91 -1.08
CA GLU A 97 -10.75 -18.42 -0.35
C GLU A 97 -9.48 -18.52 -1.22
N GLY A 98 -8.34 -18.14 -0.62
CA GLY A 98 -7.02 -18.43 -1.17
C GLY A 98 -6.58 -17.57 -2.36
N ALA A 99 -7.19 -16.40 -2.56
CA ALA A 99 -6.61 -15.37 -3.42
C ALA A 99 -5.50 -14.59 -2.68
N TYR A 100 -4.53 -14.09 -3.43
CA TYR A 100 -3.62 -13.05 -2.95
C TYR A 100 -4.28 -11.69 -3.17
N LEU A 101 -4.44 -10.93 -2.09
CA LEU A 101 -4.97 -9.57 -2.12
C LEU A 101 -3.84 -8.58 -2.11
N ARG A 102 -4.01 -7.50 -2.87
CA ARG A 102 -3.03 -6.43 -2.96
C ARG A 102 -3.72 -5.08 -3.00
N SER A 103 -3.28 -4.17 -2.14
CA SER A 103 -3.77 -2.81 -2.06
C SER A 103 -2.61 -1.82 -2.16
N TRP A 104 -2.95 -0.57 -2.41
CA TRP A 104 -2.00 0.55 -2.45
C TRP A 104 -2.50 1.65 -1.55
N VAL A 105 -1.59 2.26 -0.79
CA VAL A 105 -1.83 3.52 -0.09
C VAL A 105 -0.82 4.55 -0.53
N TYR A 106 -1.27 5.78 -0.70
CA TYR A 106 -0.46 6.88 -1.19
C TYR A 106 -0.71 8.15 -0.38
N THR A 107 0.36 8.91 -0.16
CA THR A 107 0.27 10.28 0.35
C THR A 107 1.48 11.10 -0.12
N GLN A 108 1.46 12.38 0.20
CA GLN A 108 2.58 13.28 0.01
C GLN A 108 3.04 13.86 1.35
N LEU A 109 4.34 13.81 1.61
CA LEU A 109 4.97 14.43 2.77
C LEU A 109 5.69 15.71 2.38
N VAL A 110 5.42 16.79 3.09
CA VAL A 110 6.13 18.06 2.90
C VAL A 110 7.23 18.17 3.95
N SER A 111 8.47 18.29 3.49
CA SER A 111 9.62 18.60 4.35
C SER A 111 10.05 20.04 4.12
N SER A 112 10.28 20.81 5.21
CA SER A 112 10.74 22.19 5.12
C SER A 112 12.21 22.32 4.68
N GLN A 113 12.95 21.23 4.72
CA GLN A 113 14.35 21.15 4.31
C GLN A 113 14.69 19.72 3.88
N SER A 114 15.75 19.57 3.11
CA SER A 114 16.28 18.25 2.79
C SER A 114 16.85 17.63 4.07
N ARG A 115 16.43 16.40 4.39
CA ARG A 115 16.85 15.72 5.62
C ARG A 115 16.69 14.21 5.51
N GLN A 116 17.50 13.51 6.28
CA GLN A 116 17.27 12.09 6.55
C GLN A 116 16.19 11.93 7.62
N ALA A 117 15.24 11.02 7.41
CA ALA A 117 14.17 10.71 8.33
C ALA A 117 14.00 9.19 8.47
N THR A 118 13.68 8.74 9.68
CA THR A 118 13.34 7.34 9.97
C THR A 118 11.84 7.17 9.89
N PHE A 119 11.40 6.18 9.12
CA PHE A 119 10.03 5.76 8.96
C PHE A 119 9.85 4.42 9.67
N THR A 120 8.67 4.22 10.24
CA THR A 120 8.26 2.96 10.87
C THR A 120 6.99 2.48 10.18
N LEU A 121 7.04 1.26 9.64
CA LEU A 121 5.90 0.57 9.06
C LEU A 121 5.50 -0.58 9.99
N VAL A 122 4.23 -0.63 10.35
CA VAL A 122 3.63 -1.80 10.99
C VAL A 122 2.64 -2.38 9.98
N THR A 123 2.82 -3.63 9.59
CA THR A 123 1.99 -4.28 8.57
C THR A 123 1.92 -5.77 8.80
N ALA A 124 0.78 -6.36 8.44
CA ALA A 124 0.61 -7.80 8.39
C ALA A 124 0.81 -8.29 6.93
N GLY A 125 1.53 -9.39 6.73
CA GLY A 125 1.88 -9.88 5.40
C GLY A 125 3.02 -9.10 4.72
N VAL A 126 2.90 -8.93 3.40
CA VAL A 126 3.98 -8.36 2.58
C VAL A 126 3.72 -6.89 2.28
N ALA A 127 4.79 -6.09 2.20
CA ALA A 127 4.75 -4.69 1.84
C ALA A 127 5.99 -4.25 1.07
N ASP A 128 5.79 -3.37 0.09
CA ASP A 128 6.84 -2.63 -0.58
C ASP A 128 6.57 -1.13 -0.40
N VAL A 129 7.61 -0.35 -0.13
CA VAL A 129 7.51 1.11 0.05
C VAL A 129 8.38 1.81 -0.99
N TRP A 130 7.77 2.78 -1.69
CA TRP A 130 8.46 3.71 -2.55
C TRP A 130 8.37 5.12 -1.97
N VAL A 131 9.50 5.83 -1.98
CA VAL A 131 9.54 7.27 -1.73
C VAL A 131 10.18 7.96 -2.93
N ASN A 132 9.49 8.93 -3.53
CA ASN A 132 9.94 9.63 -4.73
C ASN A 132 10.34 8.66 -5.87
N ASP A 133 9.51 7.65 -6.13
CA ASP A 133 9.71 6.56 -7.10
C ASP A 133 10.89 5.60 -6.81
N GLU A 134 11.64 5.81 -5.73
CA GLU A 134 12.69 4.91 -5.28
C GLU A 134 12.14 3.87 -4.29
N ARG A 135 12.34 2.58 -4.54
CA ARG A 135 11.93 1.53 -3.61
C ARG A 135 12.88 1.49 -2.42
N VAL A 136 12.41 1.96 -1.27
CA VAL A 136 13.19 2.09 -0.02
C VAL A 136 13.00 0.91 0.95
N LEU A 137 11.91 0.16 0.80
CA LEU A 137 11.66 -1.06 1.58
C LEU A 137 11.02 -2.14 0.70
N GLN A 138 11.49 -3.37 0.88
CA GLN A 138 10.82 -4.60 0.45
C GLN A 138 10.74 -5.54 1.65
N TRP A 139 9.53 -5.80 2.11
CA TRP A 139 9.20 -6.61 3.27
C TRP A 139 8.28 -7.74 2.83
N ALA A 140 8.73 -8.99 2.90
CA ALA A 140 7.97 -10.12 2.34
C ALA A 140 7.79 -11.33 3.28
N PRO A 141 7.56 -11.17 4.60
CA PRO A 141 7.14 -12.30 5.41
C PRO A 141 5.68 -12.68 5.09
N LEU A 142 5.41 -13.99 5.03
CA LEU A 142 4.05 -14.51 5.06
C LEU A 142 3.66 -14.71 6.53
N SER A 143 3.49 -13.60 7.25
CA SER A 143 3.13 -13.61 8.67
C SER A 143 1.77 -12.98 8.86
N ASP A 144 0.94 -13.65 9.65
CA ASP A 144 -0.38 -13.12 9.97
C ASP A 144 -0.35 -12.08 11.11
N ALA A 145 0.73 -12.08 11.89
CA ALA A 145 0.95 -11.08 12.93
C ALA A 145 1.56 -9.81 12.31
N PRO A 146 1.06 -8.62 12.67
CA PRO A 146 1.70 -7.39 12.26
C PRO A 146 3.12 -7.28 12.83
N VAL A 147 4.06 -6.88 11.98
CA VAL A 147 5.45 -6.69 12.37
C VAL A 147 5.86 -5.25 12.12
N GLU A 148 6.54 -4.67 13.10
CA GLU A 148 7.16 -3.37 12.98
C GLU A 148 8.51 -3.47 12.27
N THR A 149 8.71 -2.64 11.24
CA THR A 149 10.00 -2.49 10.55
C THR A 149 10.31 -1.01 10.38
N SER A 150 11.52 -0.61 10.76
CA SER A 150 12.01 0.75 10.58
C SER A 150 13.03 0.83 9.45
N PHE A 151 12.96 1.89 8.66
CA PHE A 151 13.86 2.17 7.54
C PHE A 151 14.10 3.67 7.42
N THR A 152 15.19 4.03 6.76
CA THR A 152 15.61 5.43 6.65
C THR A 152 15.42 5.92 5.22
N VAL A 153 14.95 7.16 5.09
CA VAL A 153 14.65 7.81 3.81
C VAL A 153 15.26 9.20 3.78
N ASP A 154 15.87 9.57 2.67
CA ASP A 154 16.33 10.93 2.43
C ASP A 154 15.18 11.74 1.79
N LEU A 155 14.56 12.60 2.60
CA LEU A 155 13.53 13.52 2.16
C LEU A 155 14.17 14.74 1.50
N ARG A 156 13.59 15.15 0.37
CA ARG A 156 13.89 16.40 -0.32
C ARG A 156 13.14 17.54 0.35
N GLU A 157 13.70 18.74 0.30
CA GLU A 157 12.92 19.95 0.59
C GLU A 157 11.71 20.03 -0.34
N GLY A 158 10.55 20.36 0.22
CA GLY A 158 9.28 20.35 -0.49
C GLY A 158 8.56 19.00 -0.42
N VAL A 159 7.89 18.64 -1.51
CA VAL A 159 6.98 17.49 -1.59
C VAL A 159 7.75 16.20 -1.84
N ASN A 160 7.39 15.15 -1.10
CA ASN A 160 7.91 13.79 -1.24
C ASN A 160 6.75 12.81 -1.38
N ASP A 161 6.70 12.07 -2.48
CA ASP A 161 5.68 11.05 -2.71
C ASP A 161 5.96 9.81 -1.86
N VAL A 162 4.96 9.30 -1.16
CA VAL A 162 5.05 8.04 -0.40
C VAL A 162 3.97 7.10 -0.91
N LEU A 163 4.40 5.95 -1.42
CA LEU A 163 3.53 4.91 -1.92
C LEU A 163 3.87 3.59 -1.24
N ILE A 164 2.87 2.92 -0.70
CA ILE A 164 3.01 1.60 -0.08
C ILE A 164 2.10 0.65 -0.84
N ARG A 165 2.65 -0.47 -1.28
CA ARG A 165 1.90 -1.61 -1.81
C ARG A 165 1.96 -2.70 -0.77
N PHE A 166 0.82 -3.13 -0.28
CA PHE A 166 0.73 -4.16 0.74
C PHE A 166 -0.18 -5.28 0.27
N GLY A 167 0.07 -6.49 0.76
CA GLY A 167 -0.63 -7.66 0.29
C GLY A 167 -0.65 -8.80 1.28
N TRP A 168 -1.63 -9.66 1.08
CA TRP A 168 -2.03 -10.69 2.02
C TRP A 168 -2.60 -11.91 1.31
N ILE A 169 -2.46 -13.09 1.89
CA ILE A 169 -3.14 -14.30 1.40
C ILE A 169 -4.47 -14.44 2.13
N ALA A 170 -5.57 -14.27 1.40
CA ALA A 170 -6.91 -14.31 2.00
C ALA A 170 -7.17 -15.65 2.73
N ALA A 171 -7.50 -15.51 4.01
CA ALA A 171 -8.02 -16.57 4.87
C ALA A 171 -9.49 -16.28 5.20
N PRO A 172 -10.29 -17.28 5.59
CA PRO A 172 -11.73 -17.11 5.88
C PRO A 172 -12.06 -15.96 6.85
N ASP A 173 -11.15 -15.66 7.79
CA ASP A 173 -11.30 -14.60 8.82
C ASP A 173 -10.19 -13.53 8.77
N GLY A 174 -9.45 -13.43 7.65
CA GLY A 174 -8.26 -12.58 7.55
C GLY A 174 -8.58 -11.09 7.34
N LEU A 175 -7.86 -10.22 8.05
CA LEU A 175 -7.90 -8.77 7.85
C LEU A 175 -6.69 -8.30 7.03
N LEU A 176 -6.90 -7.37 6.11
CA LEU A 176 -5.84 -6.69 5.36
C LEU A 176 -5.59 -5.33 6.01
N VAL A 177 -4.50 -5.24 6.78
CA VAL A 177 -4.14 -4.09 7.64
C VAL A 177 -2.68 -3.68 7.50
#